data_AF-A0A016VP41-F1
#
_entry.id   AF-A0A016VP41-F1
#
_cell.length_a   1.000
_cell.length_b   1.000
_cell.length_c   1.000
_cell.angle_alpha   90.00
_cell.angle_beta   90.00
_cell.angle_gamma   90.00
#
_symmetry.space_group_name_H-M   'P 1'
#
loop_
_entity.id
_entity.type
_entity.pdbx_description
1 polymer ?
#
loop_
_entity_poly.entity_id
_entity_poly.type
_entity_poly.pdbx_seq_one_letter_code
_entity_poly.pdbx_strand_id
1 'polypeptide(L)'
;MFQRRRSKQFNTFFYRLLFNESFIDLFAFTFFLATMYTRCFASMVPVFLYMNRYPLWTKFAQVTQEYIMYTQITNVFLAVGGRLFAICFPTSKVTVFAEKMRRWHILLLQVFLPTLIVIPFYAHFNFQYGLKGITNPLLLSTEDMHYDEYIFAVGLAYRVTAFLLCLFGYSLLFREVRKKARRNEINILIHGGCLLVALAAVLSASVCRRFRIGEVHALMRLFFFTTMLWIPCTNIFVSTCVITSLRKRLLHPFAEKTKSSVIFNTKRSQLRRGTM
;
A
#
# COMPACT_ATOMS: atom_id res chain seq x y z
N MET A 1 14.57 19.55 26.60
CA MET A 1 13.14 19.50 26.20
C MET A 1 12.90 19.10 24.72
N PHE A 2 13.84 19.31 23.78
CA PHE A 2 13.68 18.96 22.35
C PHE A 2 13.73 17.46 22.01
N GLN A 3 14.35 16.64 22.85
CA GLN A 3 14.52 15.20 22.60
C GLN A 3 13.20 14.41 22.81
N ARG A 4 12.33 14.88 23.71
CA ARG A 4 11.00 14.30 23.99
C ARG A 4 9.95 14.57 22.90
N ARG A 5 10.15 15.59 22.05
CA ARG A 5 9.29 15.86 20.87
C ARG A 5 9.63 14.98 19.66
N ARG A 6 10.91 14.60 19.48
CA ARG A 6 11.33 13.72 18.36
C ARG A 6 10.88 12.26 18.52
N SER A 7 10.80 11.72 19.75
CA SER A 7 10.31 10.35 19.95
C SER A 7 8.79 10.22 19.81
N LYS A 8 8.03 11.27 20.14
CA LYS A 8 6.57 11.31 19.93
C LYS A 8 6.16 11.39 18.45
N GLN A 9 7.03 11.95 17.58
CA GLN A 9 6.70 12.14 16.17
C GLN A 9 6.65 10.83 15.36
N PHE A 10 7.35 9.77 15.80
CA PHE A 10 7.39 8.45 15.14
C PHE A 10 6.45 7.41 15.76
N ASN A 11 5.69 7.79 16.79
CA ASN A 11 4.72 6.92 17.45
C ASN A 11 3.29 7.41 17.22
N THR A 12 3.03 8.01 16.06
CA THR A 12 1.66 8.29 15.63
C THR A 12 1.09 7.09 14.89
N PHE A 13 -0.24 7.01 14.81
CA PHE A 13 -0.93 5.97 14.06
C PHE A 13 -0.38 5.84 12.63
N PHE A 14 -0.15 6.97 11.95
CA PHE A 14 0.34 7.02 10.58
C PHE A 14 1.69 6.33 10.38
N TYR A 15 2.68 6.58 11.24
CA TYR A 15 4.00 5.93 11.08
C TYR A 15 3.95 4.43 11.39
N ARG A 16 3.08 4.00 12.31
CA ARG A 16 2.88 2.57 12.59
C ARG A 16 2.22 1.86 11.42
N LEU A 17 1.21 2.50 10.81
CA LEU A 17 0.57 2.02 9.60
C LEU A 17 1.57 1.90 8.44
N LEU A 18 2.33 2.97 8.17
CA LEU A 18 3.32 3.01 7.08
C LEU A 18 4.42 1.96 7.25
N PHE A 19 4.84 1.68 8.48
CA PHE A 19 5.82 0.62 8.75
C PHE A 19 5.28 -0.76 8.40
N ASN A 20 4.06 -1.09 8.85
CA ASN A 20 3.42 -2.35 8.50
C ASN A 20 3.17 -2.46 7.00
N GLU A 21 2.74 -1.36 6.37
CA GLU A 21 2.53 -1.27 4.93
C GLU A 21 3.83 -1.52 4.16
N SER A 22 4.95 -0.93 4.58
CA SER A 22 6.25 -1.18 3.96
C SER A 22 6.69 -2.66 4.06
N PHE A 23 6.34 -3.33 5.17
CA PHE A 23 6.61 -4.76 5.33
C PHE A 23 5.74 -5.61 4.40
N ILE A 24 4.46 -5.29 4.28
CA ILE A 24 3.52 -5.95 3.35
C ILE A 24 3.96 -5.72 1.90
N ASP A 25 4.37 -4.50 1.57
CA ASP A 25 4.86 -4.13 0.24
C ASP A 25 6.13 -4.91 -0.12
N LEU A 26 7.08 -5.04 0.81
CA LEU A 26 8.28 -5.86 0.61
C LEU A 26 7.92 -7.33 0.36
N PHE A 27 7.00 -7.89 1.16
CA PHE A 27 6.49 -9.24 0.95
C PHE A 27 5.84 -9.38 -0.44
N ALA A 28 5.05 -8.39 -0.87
CA ALA A 28 4.43 -8.36 -2.19
C ALA A 28 5.48 -8.36 -3.31
N PHE A 29 6.56 -7.58 -3.19
CA PHE A 29 7.65 -7.59 -4.16
C PHE A 29 8.35 -8.95 -4.23
N THR A 30 8.70 -9.53 -3.08
CA THR A 30 9.34 -10.86 -3.03
C THR A 30 8.43 -11.92 -3.64
N PHE A 31 7.14 -11.89 -3.31
CA PHE A 31 6.15 -12.81 -3.87
C PHE A 31 5.97 -12.64 -5.37
N PHE A 32 5.91 -11.40 -5.87
CA PHE A 32 5.83 -11.10 -7.30
C PHE A 32 7.02 -11.68 -8.06
N LEU A 33 8.23 -11.47 -7.55
CA LEU A 33 9.46 -12.01 -8.15
C LEU A 33 9.46 -13.54 -8.19
N ALA A 34 8.99 -14.18 -7.12
CA ALA A 34 8.98 -15.64 -7.01
C ALA A 34 7.87 -16.32 -7.86
N THR A 35 6.75 -15.65 -8.10
CA THR A 35 5.56 -16.31 -8.67
C THR A 35 5.04 -15.69 -9.97
N MET A 36 4.96 -14.36 -10.06
CA MET A 36 4.29 -13.67 -11.17
C MET A 36 5.24 -13.14 -12.22
N TYR A 37 6.51 -12.91 -11.87
CA TYR A 37 7.57 -12.53 -12.79
C TYR A 37 7.69 -13.52 -13.95
N THR A 38 7.56 -14.82 -13.67
CA THR A 38 7.65 -15.88 -14.68
C THR A 38 6.53 -15.84 -15.73
N ARG A 39 5.42 -15.14 -15.44
CA ARG A 39 4.25 -14.99 -16.31
C ARG A 39 4.35 -13.75 -17.22
N CYS A 40 5.20 -12.80 -16.85
CA CYS A 40 5.38 -11.53 -17.55
C CYS A 40 6.28 -11.67 -18.78
N PHE A 41 7.24 -12.58 -18.76
CA PHE A 41 8.26 -12.72 -19.81
C PHE A 41 8.09 -14.03 -20.56
N ALA A 42 8.11 -13.97 -21.90
CA ALA A 42 7.98 -15.13 -22.78
C ALA A 42 9.03 -16.21 -22.48
N SER A 43 10.26 -15.81 -22.12
CA SER A 43 11.37 -16.71 -21.77
C SER A 43 11.12 -17.54 -20.50
N MET A 44 10.29 -17.05 -19.58
CA MET A 44 10.01 -17.71 -18.30
C MET A 44 8.70 -18.51 -18.30
N VAL A 45 7.93 -18.47 -19.40
CA VAL A 45 6.69 -19.23 -19.56
C VAL A 45 6.90 -20.75 -19.36
N PRO A 46 7.98 -21.40 -19.84
CA PRO A 46 8.22 -22.82 -19.59
C PRO A 46 8.36 -23.15 -18.10
N VAL A 47 9.06 -22.29 -17.35
CA VAL A 47 9.21 -22.41 -15.89
C VAL A 47 7.85 -22.29 -15.22
N PHE A 48 7.04 -21.30 -15.63
CA PHE A 48 5.68 -21.15 -15.12
C PHE A 48 4.80 -22.38 -15.40
N LEU A 49 4.84 -22.94 -16.61
CA LEU A 49 4.06 -24.13 -16.97
C LEU A 49 4.51 -25.37 -16.20
N TYR A 50 5.81 -25.51 -15.94
CA TYR A 50 6.33 -26.57 -15.10
C TYR A 50 5.80 -26.46 -13.67
N MET A 51 5.87 -25.26 -13.07
CA MET A 51 5.32 -25.02 -11.73
C MET A 51 3.80 -25.22 -11.68
N ASN A 52 3.10 -24.92 -12.78
CA ASN A 52 1.66 -25.08 -12.88
C ASN A 52 1.19 -26.55 -12.88
N ARG A 53 2.10 -27.52 -13.05
CA ARG A 53 1.78 -28.95 -12.83
C ARG A 53 1.44 -29.26 -11.38
N TYR A 54 1.80 -28.38 -10.44
CA TYR A 54 1.51 -28.54 -9.02
C TYR A 54 0.27 -27.71 -8.65
N PRO A 55 -0.94 -28.32 -8.56
CA PRO A 55 -2.19 -27.58 -8.40
C PRO A 55 -2.25 -26.77 -7.10
N LEU A 56 -1.67 -27.30 -6.02
CA LEU A 56 -1.55 -26.58 -4.74
C LEU A 56 -0.74 -25.28 -4.88
N TRP A 57 0.35 -25.32 -5.63
CA TRP A 57 1.19 -24.15 -5.86
C TRP A 57 0.46 -23.09 -6.68
N THR A 58 -0.18 -23.50 -7.77
CA THR A 58 -0.98 -22.62 -8.63
C THR A 58 -2.10 -21.93 -7.85
N LYS A 59 -2.83 -22.70 -7.03
CA LYS A 59 -3.88 -22.19 -6.14
C LYS A 59 -3.31 -21.21 -5.13
N PHE A 60 -2.24 -21.57 -4.43
CA PHE A 60 -1.56 -20.68 -3.49
C PHE A 60 -1.13 -19.38 -4.18
N ALA A 61 -0.52 -19.45 -5.36
CA ALA A 61 -0.01 -18.28 -6.06
C ALA A 61 -1.12 -17.29 -6.47
N GLN A 62 -2.21 -17.81 -7.06
CA GLN A 62 -3.33 -16.97 -7.49
C GLN A 62 -4.08 -16.35 -6.30
N VAL A 63 -4.40 -17.16 -5.30
CA VAL A 63 -5.19 -16.69 -4.16
C VAL A 63 -4.38 -15.71 -3.32
N THR A 64 -3.07 -15.94 -3.15
CA THR A 64 -2.17 -15.00 -2.46
C THR A 64 -2.02 -13.69 -3.23
N GLN A 65 -2.01 -13.71 -4.56
CA GLN A 65 -2.01 -12.47 -5.36
C GLN A 65 -3.25 -11.61 -5.05
N GLU A 66 -4.45 -12.20 -5.09
CA GLU A 66 -5.69 -11.48 -4.79
C GLU A 66 -5.71 -10.99 -3.32
N TYR A 67 -5.22 -11.80 -2.39
CA TYR A 67 -5.06 -11.43 -0.97
C TYR A 67 -4.13 -10.22 -0.77
N ILE A 68 -2.98 -10.19 -1.44
CA ILE A 68 -2.04 -9.06 -1.39
C ILE A 68 -2.73 -7.80 -1.90
N MET A 69 -3.43 -7.88 -3.04
CA MET A 69 -4.14 -6.72 -3.58
C MET A 69 -5.24 -6.21 -2.64
N TYR A 70 -6.03 -7.09 -2.01
CA TYR A 70 -7.02 -6.66 -1.02
C TYR A 70 -6.37 -5.99 0.19
N THR A 71 -5.24 -6.53 0.65
CA THR A 71 -4.47 -5.93 1.76
C THR A 71 -3.96 -4.54 1.41
N GLN A 72 -3.43 -4.35 0.20
CA GLN A 72 -2.99 -3.04 -0.29
C GLN A 72 -4.15 -2.04 -0.38
N ILE A 73 -5.32 -2.46 -0.87
CA ILE A 73 -6.51 -1.61 -0.93
C ILE A 73 -6.97 -1.22 0.49
N THR A 74 -6.97 -2.16 1.43
CA THR A 74 -7.24 -1.88 2.85
C THR A 74 -6.26 -0.87 3.42
N ASN A 75 -4.97 -0.97 3.08
CA ASN A 75 -3.96 -0.03 3.53
C ASN A 75 -4.23 1.39 3.02
N VAL A 76 -4.59 1.54 1.74
CA VAL A 76 -4.98 2.83 1.17
C VAL A 76 -6.19 3.40 1.92
N PHE A 77 -7.21 2.58 2.17
CA PHE A 77 -8.38 2.99 2.93
C PHE A 77 -8.03 3.45 4.36
N LEU A 78 -7.22 2.67 5.09
CA LEU A 78 -6.77 3.01 6.43
C LEU A 78 -5.88 4.27 6.45
N ALA A 79 -5.06 4.47 5.42
CA ALA A 79 -4.22 5.65 5.29
C ALA A 79 -5.07 6.92 5.08
N VAL A 80 -6.05 6.87 4.16
CA VAL A 80 -6.98 7.98 3.91
C VAL A 80 -7.86 8.23 5.14
N GLY A 81 -8.45 7.18 5.71
CA GLY A 81 -9.30 7.28 6.90
C GLY A 81 -8.54 7.81 8.13
N GLY A 82 -7.34 7.29 8.40
CA GLY A 82 -6.50 7.78 9.49
C GLY A 82 -6.13 9.26 9.35
N ARG A 83 -5.83 9.72 8.13
CA ARG A 83 -5.57 11.15 7.84
C ARG A 83 -6.83 12.00 7.98
N LEU A 84 -7.98 11.51 7.53
CA LEU A 84 -9.27 12.18 7.67
C LEU A 84 -9.59 12.41 9.15
N PHE A 85 -9.51 11.38 9.99
CA PHE A 85 -9.76 11.50 11.43
C PHE A 85 -8.77 12.43 12.13
N ALA A 86 -7.49 12.36 11.78
CA ALA A 86 -6.47 13.22 12.38
C ALA A 86 -6.65 14.72 12.06
N ILE A 87 -7.11 15.05 10.85
CA ILE A 87 -7.22 16.45 10.38
C ILE A 87 -8.61 17.05 10.63
N CYS A 88 -9.65 16.29 10.31
CA CYS A 88 -11.04 16.78 10.37
C CYS A 88 -11.65 16.58 11.76
N PHE A 89 -11.22 15.55 12.51
CA PHE A 89 -11.81 15.18 13.79
C PHE A 89 -10.76 14.92 14.90
N PRO A 90 -9.84 15.86 15.16
CA PRO A 90 -8.69 15.63 16.05
C PRO A 90 -9.07 15.33 17.51
N THR A 91 -10.22 15.82 17.98
CA THR A 91 -10.71 15.64 19.35
C THR A 91 -11.66 14.47 19.52
N SER A 92 -11.98 13.75 18.44
CA SER A 92 -12.92 12.63 18.53
C SER A 92 -12.33 11.46 19.34
N LYS A 93 -13.20 10.73 20.04
CA LYS A 93 -12.81 9.52 20.79
C LYS A 93 -12.13 8.49 19.88
N VAL A 94 -12.56 8.41 18.61
CA VAL A 94 -12.01 7.51 17.59
C VAL A 94 -10.55 7.85 17.29
N THR A 95 -10.23 9.14 17.05
CA THR A 95 -8.86 9.57 16.78
C THR A 95 -7.93 9.28 17.96
N VAL A 96 -8.39 9.56 19.19
CA VAL A 96 -7.61 9.27 20.40
C VAL A 96 -7.38 7.76 20.58
N PHE A 97 -8.38 6.93 20.26
CA PHE A 97 -8.25 5.48 20.30
C PHE A 97 -7.26 4.95 19.25
N ALA A 98 -7.38 5.42 17.99
CA ALA A 98 -6.47 5.05 16.91
C ALA A 98 -5.01 5.40 17.23
N GLU A 99 -4.76 6.57 17.84
CA GLU A 99 -3.42 6.99 18.27
C GLU A 99 -2.84 6.11 19.40
N LYS A 100 -3.69 5.42 20.17
CA LYS A 100 -3.26 4.47 21.22
C LYS A 100 -3.09 3.03 20.71
N MET A 101 -3.57 2.71 19.52
CA MET A 101 -3.45 1.35 18.98
C MET A 101 -1.98 0.92 18.83
N ARG A 102 -1.68 -0.30 19.29
CA ARG A 102 -0.37 -0.92 19.10
C ARG A 102 -0.19 -1.38 17.65
N ARG A 103 1.06 -1.48 17.18
CA ARG A 103 1.41 -1.89 15.80
C ARG A 103 0.75 -3.19 15.36
N TRP A 104 0.72 -4.20 16.23
CA TRP A 104 0.10 -5.50 15.94
C TRP A 104 -1.42 -5.42 15.73
N HIS A 105 -2.12 -4.52 16.44
CA HIS A 105 -3.57 -4.35 16.22
C HIS A 105 -3.85 -3.69 14.86
N ILE A 106 -2.99 -2.74 14.46
CA ILE A 106 -3.07 -2.12 13.14
C ILE A 106 -2.79 -3.18 12.07
N LEU A 107 -1.79 -4.04 12.26
CA LEU A 107 -1.50 -5.13 11.34
C LEU A 107 -2.70 -6.08 11.21
N LEU A 108 -3.29 -6.49 12.34
CA LEU A 108 -4.52 -7.30 12.33
C LEU A 108 -5.63 -6.62 11.54
N LEU A 109 -5.86 -5.32 11.73
CA LEU A 109 -6.86 -4.58 10.97
C LEU A 109 -6.58 -4.57 9.46
N GLN A 110 -5.30 -4.49 9.06
CA GLN A 110 -4.87 -4.51 7.66
C GLN A 110 -5.16 -5.86 6.99
N VAL A 111 -4.95 -6.97 7.71
CA VAL A 111 -5.03 -8.33 7.14
C VAL A 111 -6.37 -9.02 7.38
N PHE A 112 -7.11 -8.65 8.42
CA PHE A 112 -8.32 -9.37 8.85
C PHE A 112 -9.40 -9.40 7.77
N LEU A 113 -9.78 -8.22 7.24
CA LEU A 113 -10.82 -8.13 6.22
C LEU A 113 -10.40 -8.82 4.90
N PRO A 114 -9.18 -8.60 4.36
CA PRO A 114 -8.67 -9.41 3.24
C PRO A 114 -8.71 -10.92 3.49
N THR A 115 -8.38 -11.37 4.70
CA THR A 115 -8.38 -12.80 5.05
C THR A 115 -9.80 -13.37 4.97
N LEU A 116 -10.79 -12.67 5.55
CA LEU A 116 -12.19 -13.09 5.50
C LEU A 116 -12.72 -13.23 4.07
N ILE A 117 -12.33 -12.31 3.18
CA ILE A 117 -12.75 -12.33 1.77
C ILE A 117 -12.13 -13.50 1.01
N VAL A 118 -10.89 -13.87 1.36
CA VAL A 118 -10.10 -14.85 0.61
C VAL A 118 -10.30 -16.30 1.08
N ILE A 119 -10.73 -16.52 2.34
CA ILE A 119 -11.02 -17.86 2.86
C ILE A 119 -11.97 -18.68 1.95
N PRO A 120 -13.11 -18.14 1.49
CA PRO A 120 -14.01 -18.85 0.58
C PRO A 120 -13.32 -19.28 -0.72
N PHE A 121 -12.35 -18.48 -1.18
CA PHE A 121 -11.59 -18.79 -2.38
C PHE A 121 -10.71 -20.02 -2.14
N TYR A 122 -10.02 -20.14 -1.01
CA TYR A 122 -9.27 -21.37 -0.71
C TYR A 122 -10.15 -22.62 -0.64
N ALA A 123 -11.39 -22.50 -0.18
CA ALA A 123 -12.30 -23.65 -0.09
C ALA A 123 -12.79 -24.12 -1.48
N HIS A 124 -13.08 -23.20 -2.40
CA HIS A 124 -13.75 -23.52 -3.68
C HIS A 124 -12.84 -23.43 -4.92
N PHE A 125 -11.60 -22.96 -4.79
CA PHE A 125 -10.73 -22.70 -5.95
C PHE A 125 -10.17 -23.98 -6.56
N ASN A 126 -10.48 -24.22 -7.84
CA ASN A 126 -10.07 -25.39 -8.60
C ASN A 126 -9.62 -25.05 -10.04
N PHE A 127 -8.74 -24.05 -10.21
CA PHE A 127 -8.24 -23.64 -11.54
C PHE A 127 -6.90 -24.28 -11.91
N GLN A 128 -6.66 -24.43 -13.22
CA GLN A 128 -5.34 -24.73 -13.78
C GLN A 128 -4.97 -23.66 -14.82
N TYR A 129 -3.68 -23.38 -15.00
CA TYR A 129 -3.24 -22.62 -16.16
C TYR A 129 -2.95 -23.52 -17.34
N GLY A 130 -2.94 -22.93 -18.53
CA GLY A 130 -2.43 -23.57 -19.73
C GLY A 130 -2.18 -22.51 -20.78
N LEU A 131 -2.00 -22.92 -22.03
CA LEU A 131 -1.58 -22.02 -23.09
C LEU A 131 -2.75 -21.72 -24.05
N LYS A 132 -2.91 -20.44 -24.39
CA LYS A 132 -3.66 -20.01 -25.58
C LYS A 132 -2.66 -19.76 -26.71
N GLY A 133 -2.48 -20.71 -27.61
CA GLY A 133 -1.39 -20.69 -28.60
C GLY A 133 -0.07 -21.18 -27.99
N ILE A 134 1.07 -20.61 -28.39
CA ILE A 134 2.41 -21.12 -27.98
C ILE A 134 2.99 -20.38 -26.76
N THR A 135 2.58 -19.13 -26.51
CA THR A 135 3.31 -18.22 -25.60
C THR A 135 2.45 -17.48 -24.57
N ASN A 136 1.12 -17.62 -24.64
CA ASN A 136 0.21 -16.88 -23.76
C ASN A 136 -0.37 -17.79 -22.68
N PRO A 137 0.11 -17.69 -21.42
CA PRO A 137 -0.51 -18.41 -20.32
C PRO A 137 -1.91 -17.84 -20.07
N LEU A 138 -2.92 -18.67 -20.28
CA LEU A 138 -4.32 -18.36 -20.00
C LEU A 138 -4.73 -19.09 -18.73
N LEU A 139 -5.51 -18.42 -17.87
CA LEU A 139 -6.24 -19.12 -16.81
C LEU A 139 -7.25 -20.04 -17.51
N LEU A 140 -7.08 -21.35 -17.36
CA LEU A 140 -8.07 -22.33 -17.79
C LEU A 140 -8.97 -22.60 -16.58
N SER A 141 -10.18 -22.05 -16.68
CA SER A 141 -11.28 -22.49 -15.82
C SER A 141 -11.49 -23.98 -16.01
N THR A 142 -11.52 -24.75 -14.92
CA THR A 142 -12.37 -25.95 -14.91
C THR A 142 -13.83 -25.51 -15.05
N GLU A 143 -14.73 -26.45 -15.34
CA GLU A 143 -16.09 -26.26 -15.91
C GLU A 143 -17.01 -25.21 -15.25
N ASP A 144 -16.66 -24.64 -14.09
CA ASP A 144 -17.43 -23.63 -13.36
C ASP A 144 -17.17 -22.18 -13.83
N MET A 145 -17.78 -21.77 -14.94
CA MET A 145 -17.84 -20.36 -15.35
C MET A 145 -18.41 -19.44 -14.24
N HIS A 146 -19.33 -19.96 -13.43
CA HIS A 146 -19.94 -19.22 -12.31
C HIS A 146 -18.95 -18.84 -11.21
N TYR A 147 -17.89 -19.62 -11.00
CA TYR A 147 -16.93 -19.35 -9.93
C TYR A 147 -15.96 -18.22 -10.28
N ASP A 148 -15.52 -18.14 -11.55
CA ASP A 148 -14.73 -17.01 -12.06
C ASP A 148 -15.53 -15.70 -12.00
N GLU A 149 -16.82 -15.75 -12.34
CA GLU A 149 -17.73 -14.61 -12.20
C GLU A 149 -17.90 -14.17 -10.75
N TYR A 150 -18.06 -15.13 -9.82
CA TYR A 150 -18.21 -14.83 -8.41
C TYR A 150 -16.96 -14.18 -7.81
N ILE A 151 -15.77 -14.72 -8.04
CA ILE A 151 -14.50 -14.12 -7.58
C ILE A 151 -14.35 -12.71 -8.14
N PHE A 152 -14.62 -12.54 -9.44
CA PHE A 152 -14.54 -11.24 -10.07
C PHE A 152 -15.54 -10.25 -9.47
N ALA A 153 -16.79 -10.65 -9.26
CA ALA A 153 -17.83 -9.81 -8.68
C ALA A 153 -17.49 -9.36 -7.25
N VAL A 154 -17.08 -10.29 -6.39
CA VAL A 154 -16.65 -9.99 -5.02
C VAL A 154 -15.44 -9.05 -5.02
N GLY A 155 -14.44 -9.35 -5.86
CA GLY A 155 -13.24 -8.53 -5.96
C GLY A 155 -13.50 -7.13 -6.52
N LEU A 156 -14.39 -7.02 -7.51
CA LEU A 156 -14.82 -5.75 -8.08
C LEU A 156 -15.60 -4.94 -7.05
N ALA A 157 -16.58 -5.54 -6.38
CA ALA A 157 -17.37 -4.89 -5.34
C ALA A 157 -16.47 -4.33 -4.22
N TYR A 158 -15.48 -5.10 -3.78
CA TYR A 158 -14.51 -4.64 -2.79
C TYR A 158 -13.69 -3.44 -3.27
N ARG A 159 -13.12 -3.52 -4.48
CA ARG A 159 -12.31 -2.45 -5.08
C ARG A 159 -13.11 -1.17 -5.30
N VAL A 160 -14.32 -1.27 -5.85
CA VAL A 160 -15.20 -0.13 -6.11
C VAL A 160 -15.63 0.51 -4.80
N THR A 161 -16.05 -0.29 -3.81
CA THR A 161 -16.46 0.24 -2.50
C THR A 161 -15.30 0.97 -1.81
N ALA A 162 -14.11 0.36 -1.79
CA ALA A 162 -12.93 1.00 -1.23
C ALA A 162 -12.56 2.30 -1.98
N PHE A 163 -12.64 2.31 -3.31
CA PHE A 163 -12.37 3.49 -4.12
C PHE A 163 -13.35 4.63 -3.82
N LEU A 164 -14.65 4.35 -3.78
CA LEU A 164 -15.68 5.36 -3.49
C LEU A 164 -15.53 5.94 -2.08
N LEU A 165 -15.25 5.09 -1.08
CA LEU A 165 -15.01 5.54 0.29
C LEU A 165 -13.73 6.39 0.39
N CYS A 166 -12.65 5.98 -0.27
CA CYS A 166 -11.42 6.76 -0.32
C CYS A 166 -11.62 8.11 -1.03
N LEU A 167 -12.38 8.13 -2.13
CA LEU A 167 -12.67 9.35 -2.89
C LEU A 167 -13.50 10.33 -2.05
N PHE A 168 -14.52 9.83 -1.35
CA PHE A 168 -15.32 10.62 -0.42
C PHE A 168 -14.46 11.18 0.72
N GLY A 169 -13.70 10.33 1.40
CA GLY A 169 -12.80 10.75 2.48
C GLY A 169 -11.74 11.76 2.01
N TYR A 170 -11.17 11.57 0.83
CA TYR A 170 -10.23 12.50 0.22
C TYR A 170 -10.87 13.85 -0.10
N SER A 171 -12.10 13.86 -0.61
CA SER A 171 -12.83 15.11 -0.92
C SER A 171 -13.07 15.95 0.34
N LEU A 172 -13.43 15.31 1.46
CA LEU A 172 -13.55 15.98 2.76
C LEU A 172 -12.21 16.53 3.25
N LEU A 173 -11.15 15.72 3.16
CA LEU A 173 -9.80 16.11 3.53
C LEU A 173 -9.29 17.28 2.68
N PHE A 174 -9.56 17.26 1.37
CA PHE A 174 -9.23 18.36 0.46
C PHE A 174 -9.92 19.66 0.84
N ARG A 175 -11.23 19.60 1.17
CA ARG A 175 -11.99 20.77 1.60
C ARG A 175 -11.41 21.40 2.86
N GLU A 176 -11.03 20.59 3.85
CA GLU A 176 -10.49 21.08 5.11
C GLU A 176 -9.04 21.60 4.99
N VAL A 177 -8.18 20.92 4.24
CA VAL A 177 -6.80 21.36 4.02
C VAL A 177 -6.76 22.66 3.22
N ARG A 178 -7.65 22.82 2.22
CA ARG A 178 -7.74 24.07 1.44
C ARG A 178 -8.06 25.29 2.31
N LYS A 179 -8.86 25.12 3.37
CA LYS A 179 -9.17 26.21 4.32
C LYS A 179 -7.98 26.57 5.21
N LYS A 180 -7.15 25.61 5.60
CA LYS A 180 -6.06 25.78 6.58
C LYS A 180 -4.70 26.10 5.95
N ALA A 181 -4.51 25.79 4.66
CA ALA A 181 -3.35 26.14 3.82
C ALA A 181 -1.95 25.85 4.41
N ARG A 182 -1.79 24.80 5.24
CA ARG A 182 -0.47 24.43 5.79
C ARG A 182 0.32 23.55 4.83
N ARG A 183 1.58 23.88 4.59
CA ARG A 183 2.49 23.16 3.68
C ARG A 183 2.59 21.65 3.97
N ASN A 184 2.62 21.26 5.25
CA ASN A 184 2.69 19.86 5.64
C ASN A 184 1.39 19.08 5.32
N GLU A 185 0.24 19.77 5.32
CA GLU A 185 -1.06 19.16 5.01
C GLU A 185 -1.24 19.00 3.49
N ILE A 186 -0.69 19.91 2.68
CA ILE A 186 -0.65 19.78 1.22
C ILE A 186 0.17 18.55 0.79
N ASN A 187 1.30 18.30 1.45
CA ASN A 187 2.10 17.11 1.21
C ASN A 187 1.31 15.80 1.46
N ILE A 188 0.54 15.77 2.56
CA ILE A 188 -0.35 14.65 2.89
C ILE A 188 -1.44 14.49 1.81
N LEU A 189 -1.95 15.60 1.28
CA LEU A 189 -2.95 15.62 0.22
C LEU A 189 -2.40 15.03 -1.08
N ILE A 190 -1.23 15.49 -1.53
CA ILE A 190 -0.56 14.95 -2.73
C ILE A 190 -0.38 13.43 -2.59
N HIS A 191 0.07 12.97 -1.42
CA HIS A 191 0.21 11.55 -1.17
C HIS A 191 -1.12 10.79 -1.23
N GLY A 192 -2.21 11.34 -0.70
CA GLY A 192 -3.53 10.75 -0.80
C GLY A 192 -4.03 10.69 -2.25
N GLY A 193 -3.80 11.76 -3.02
CA GLY A 193 -4.15 11.83 -4.44
C GLY A 193 -3.42 10.79 -5.27
N CYS A 194 -2.10 10.62 -5.09
CA CYS A 194 -1.34 9.60 -5.80
C CYS A 194 -1.82 8.17 -5.49
N LEU A 195 -2.16 7.87 -4.23
CA LEU A 195 -2.72 6.57 -3.87
C LEU A 195 -4.09 6.31 -4.52
N LEU A 196 -4.94 7.35 -4.64
CA LEU A 196 -6.22 7.24 -5.34
C LEU A 196 -6.04 6.97 -6.84
N VAL A 197 -5.07 7.63 -7.47
CA VAL A 197 -4.72 7.37 -8.88
C VAL A 197 -4.22 5.94 -9.06
N ALA A 198 -3.36 5.45 -8.17
CA ALA A 198 -2.90 4.07 -8.19
C ALA A 198 -4.07 3.08 -8.02
N LEU A 199 -5.00 3.37 -7.11
CA LEU A 199 -6.19 2.55 -6.89
C LEU A 199 -7.13 2.54 -8.12
N ALA A 200 -7.33 3.69 -8.76
CA ALA A 200 -8.11 3.80 -9.99
C ALA A 200 -7.47 2.98 -11.13
N ALA A 201 -6.14 2.99 -11.23
CA ALA A 201 -5.43 2.21 -12.21
C ALA A 201 -5.54 0.69 -11.95
N VAL A 202 -5.45 0.25 -10.70
CA VAL A 202 -5.68 -1.15 -10.31
C VAL A 202 -7.11 -1.60 -10.66
N LEU A 203 -8.10 -0.75 -10.38
CA LEU A 203 -9.50 -1.02 -10.74
C LEU A 203 -9.67 -1.13 -12.26
N SER A 204 -9.13 -0.17 -13.01
CA SER A 204 -9.20 -0.15 -14.48
C SER A 204 -8.52 -1.38 -15.07
N ALA A 205 -7.34 -1.75 -14.57
CA ALA A 205 -6.62 -2.93 -15.01
C ALA A 205 -7.38 -4.23 -14.72
N SER A 206 -8.05 -4.33 -13.56
CA SER A 206 -8.90 -5.47 -13.23
C SER A 206 -10.07 -5.63 -14.21
N VAL A 207 -10.70 -4.52 -14.60
CA VAL A 207 -11.82 -4.50 -15.57
C VAL A 207 -11.32 -4.86 -16.97
N CYS A 208 -10.24 -4.21 -17.43
CA CYS A 208 -9.63 -4.50 -18.73
C CYS A 208 -9.18 -5.96 -18.86
N ARG A 209 -8.61 -6.54 -17.78
CA ARG A 209 -8.22 -7.95 -17.72
C ARG A 209 -9.43 -8.88 -17.91
N ARG A 210 -10.58 -8.58 -17.27
CA ARG A 210 -11.80 -9.39 -17.39
C ARG A 210 -12.35 -9.40 -18.81
N PHE A 211 -12.41 -8.23 -19.45
CA PHE A 211 -12.91 -8.09 -20.83
C PHE A 211 -11.85 -8.42 -21.90
N ARG A 212 -10.69 -8.93 -21.49
CA ARG A 212 -9.58 -9.32 -22.38
C ARG A 212 -9.13 -8.21 -23.34
N ILE A 213 -9.30 -6.96 -22.92
CA ILE A 213 -8.99 -5.79 -23.76
C ILE A 213 -7.47 -5.70 -23.92
N GLY A 214 -6.98 -5.95 -25.13
CA GLY A 214 -5.57 -5.80 -25.46
C GLY A 214 -4.65 -6.94 -25.00
N GLU A 215 -5.16 -8.12 -24.65
CA GLU A 215 -4.35 -9.30 -24.24
C GLU A 215 -3.28 -9.71 -25.28
N VAL A 216 -3.46 -9.33 -26.55
CA VAL A 216 -2.54 -9.63 -27.66
C VAL A 216 -1.23 -8.84 -27.53
N HIS A 217 -1.24 -7.70 -26.84
CA HIS A 217 -0.05 -6.84 -26.71
C HIS A 217 0.76 -7.19 -25.45
N ALA A 218 2.07 -7.44 -25.62
CA ALA A 218 2.97 -7.74 -24.51
C ALA A 218 3.00 -6.65 -23.42
N LEU A 219 2.84 -5.38 -23.81
CA LEU A 219 2.73 -4.25 -22.88
C LEU A 219 1.49 -4.33 -22.00
N MET A 220 0.35 -4.78 -22.53
CA MET A 220 -0.88 -4.95 -21.75
C MET A 220 -0.76 -6.12 -20.79
N ARG A 221 -0.06 -7.20 -21.17
CA ARG A 221 0.28 -8.29 -20.23
C ARG A 221 1.11 -7.78 -19.06
N LEU A 222 2.16 -7.01 -19.34
CA LEU A 222 2.97 -6.38 -18.30
C LEU A 222 2.11 -5.48 -17.39
N PHE A 223 1.24 -4.67 -17.98
CA PHE A 223 0.30 -3.81 -17.26
C PHE A 223 -0.59 -4.61 -16.30
N PHE A 224 -1.22 -5.70 -16.76
CA PHE A 224 -2.11 -6.52 -15.93
C PHE A 224 -1.39 -7.27 -14.81
N PHE A 225 -0.24 -7.86 -15.10
CA PHE A 225 0.50 -8.64 -14.11
C PHE A 225 1.23 -7.75 -13.10
N THR A 226 1.62 -6.54 -13.48
CA THR A 226 2.29 -5.61 -12.56
C THR A 226 1.32 -4.86 -11.64
N THR A 227 0.00 -4.91 -11.83
CA THR A 227 -1.00 -4.21 -10.99
C THR A 227 -0.76 -4.32 -9.48
N MET A 228 -0.34 -5.50 -9.01
CA MET A 228 0.00 -5.75 -7.60
C MET A 228 1.18 -4.89 -7.08
N LEU A 229 2.01 -4.34 -7.96
CA LEU A 229 3.14 -3.47 -7.65
C LEU A 229 2.79 -1.98 -7.72
N TRP A 230 1.67 -1.61 -8.31
CA TRP A 230 1.36 -0.19 -8.56
C TRP A 230 1.18 0.59 -7.27
N ILE A 231 0.42 0.03 -6.32
CA ILE A 231 0.21 0.65 -5.00
C ILE A 231 1.53 0.67 -4.21
N PRO A 232 2.28 -0.44 -4.04
CA PRO A 232 3.58 -0.44 -3.39
C PRO A 232 4.59 0.56 -3.97
N CYS A 233 4.77 0.56 -5.30
CA CYS A 233 5.69 1.48 -5.99
C CYS A 233 5.29 2.93 -5.74
N THR A 234 4.00 3.25 -5.88
CA THR A 234 3.48 4.59 -5.64
C THR A 234 3.69 4.99 -4.18
N ASN A 235 3.40 4.09 -3.24
CA ASN A 235 3.54 4.37 -1.83
C ASN A 235 4.99 4.66 -1.43
N ILE A 236 5.94 3.82 -1.86
CA ILE A 236 7.38 3.99 -1.60
C ILE A 236 7.88 5.29 -2.25
N PHE A 237 7.56 5.50 -3.52
CA PHE A 237 8.01 6.67 -4.28
C PHE A 237 7.50 7.96 -3.63
N VAL A 238 6.20 8.04 -3.40
CA VAL A 238 5.57 9.25 -2.87
C VAL A 238 5.96 9.49 -1.42
N SER A 239 6.02 8.44 -0.57
CA SER A 239 6.54 8.57 0.80
C SER A 239 7.97 9.11 0.83
N THR A 240 8.84 8.63 -0.07
CA THR A 240 10.23 9.09 -0.16
C THR A 240 10.34 10.54 -0.65
N CYS A 241 9.53 10.93 -1.64
CA CYS A 241 9.54 12.28 -2.20
C CYS A 241 8.90 13.32 -1.25
N VAL A 242 7.80 12.96 -0.58
CA VAL A 242 6.95 13.88 0.19
C VAL A 242 7.40 14.00 1.65
N ILE A 243 7.87 12.92 2.26
CA ILE A 243 8.29 12.91 3.66
C ILE A 243 9.76 13.33 3.74
N THR A 244 10.00 14.63 3.81
CA THR A 244 11.35 15.22 3.90
C THR A 244 12.19 14.66 5.06
N SER A 245 11.58 14.25 6.17
CA SER A 245 12.27 13.59 7.28
C SER A 245 12.76 12.18 6.93
N LEU A 246 12.01 11.46 6.10
CA LEU A 246 12.39 10.14 5.59
C LEU A 246 13.51 10.30 4.55
N ARG A 247 13.33 11.21 3.60
CA ARG A 247 14.32 11.54 2.55
C ARG A 247 15.69 11.91 3.13
N LYS A 248 15.71 12.81 4.12
CA LYS A 248 16.97 13.24 4.77
C LYS A 248 17.70 12.10 5.48
N ARG A 249 16.96 11.12 6.03
CA ARG A 249 17.57 9.95 6.70
C ARG A 249 17.99 8.87 5.72
N LEU A 250 17.25 8.68 4.63
CA LEU A 250 17.60 7.73 3.57
C LEU A 250 18.84 8.20 2.78
N LEU A 251 18.96 9.51 2.53
CA LEU A 251 20.13 10.08 1.84
C LEU A 251 21.36 10.21 2.75
N HIS A 252 21.16 10.22 4.07
CA HIS A 252 22.24 10.29 5.05
C HIS A 252 22.03 9.30 6.20
N PRO A 253 22.09 7.98 5.93
CA PRO A 253 21.85 6.95 6.94
C PRO A 253 22.93 6.96 8.04
N PHE A 254 24.12 7.44 7.70
CA PHE A 254 25.30 7.51 8.58
C PHE A 254 25.75 8.92 8.92
N ALA A 255 25.00 9.98 8.56
CA ALA A 255 25.33 11.30 9.08
C ALA A 255 25.14 11.25 10.59
N GLU A 256 26.25 11.30 11.32
CA GLU A 256 26.26 11.36 12.77
C GLU A 256 25.24 12.40 13.22
N LYS A 257 24.49 12.06 14.29
CA LYS A 257 23.78 13.07 15.06
C LYS A 257 24.85 14.03 15.56
N THR A 258 25.13 15.09 14.81
CA THR A 258 25.97 16.19 15.27
C THR A 258 25.33 16.63 16.58
N LYS A 259 26.01 16.33 17.68
CA LYS A 259 25.64 16.77 19.01
C LYS A 259 25.75 18.29 18.96
N SER A 260 24.65 18.95 18.61
CA SER A 260 24.48 20.38 18.89
C SER A 260 24.24 20.52 20.39
N SER A 261 25.28 20.24 21.17
CA SER A 261 25.39 20.53 22.59
C SER A 261 26.70 21.28 22.77
N VAL A 262 26.58 22.46 23.41
CA VAL A 262 27.67 23.25 23.99
C VAL A 262 28.38 24.24 23.06
N ILE A 263 27.65 25.20 22.46
CA ILE A 263 28.16 26.58 22.31
C ILE A 263 26.98 27.55 22.47
N PHE A 264 26.37 27.61 23.65
CA PHE A 264 25.51 28.75 24.03
C PHE A 264 25.30 28.80 25.54
N ASN A 265 26.40 28.78 26.31
CA ASN A 265 26.34 29.20 27.72
C ASN A 265 27.68 29.64 28.33
N THR A 266 28.63 30.12 27.51
CA THR A 266 29.90 30.69 27.99
C THR A 266 30.01 32.19 27.67
N LYS A 267 28.89 32.89 27.52
CA LYS A 267 28.86 34.37 27.47
C LYS A 267 27.93 35.04 28.48
N ARG A 268 27.21 34.25 29.30
CA ARG A 268 26.34 34.79 30.37
C ARG A 268 26.98 34.80 31.76
N SER A 269 28.14 34.17 31.95
CA SER A 269 28.89 34.15 33.21
C SER A 269 29.94 35.26 33.35
N GLN A 270 30.25 36.02 32.28
CA GLN A 270 31.14 37.17 32.35
C GLN A 270 30.44 38.54 32.38
N LEU A 271 29.12 38.61 32.13
CA LEU A 271 28.37 39.87 32.18
C LEU A 271 27.58 40.08 33.48
N ARG A 272 27.80 39.25 34.51
CA ARG A 272 27.09 39.31 35.80
C ARG A 272 28.01 39.43 37.03
N ARG A 273 29.27 39.82 36.82
CA ARG A 273 30.24 40.20 37.89
C ARG A 273 30.80 41.61 37.70
N GLY A 274 30.01 42.51 37.11
CA GLY A 274 30.42 43.88 36.88
C GLY A 274 29.22 44.78 36.87
N THR A 275 28.57 44.94 38.02
CA THR A 275 27.71 46.08 38.37
C THR A 275 27.31 45.89 39.84
N MET A 276 27.91 46.76 40.65
CA MET A 276 27.62 47.18 42.03
C MET A 276 26.62 46.38 42.85
#